data_AF-A0A9X9XNH5-F1
#
_entry.id   AF-A0A9X9XNH5-F1
#
_cell.length_a   1.000
_cell.length_b   1.000
_cell.length_c   1.000
_cell.angle_alpha   90.00
_cell.angle_beta   90.00
_cell.angle_gamma   90.00
#
_symmetry.space_group_name_H-M   'P 1'
#
loop_
_entity.id
_entity.type
_entity.pdbx_description
1 polymer ?
#
loop_
_entity_poly.entity_id
_entity_poly.type
_entity_poly.pdbx_seq_one_letter_code
_entity_poly.pdbx_strand_id
1 'polypeptide(L)'
;MEITPAVHSLDPFPDCSRFVLMAVETIGEAWQLGWRITARCAFGNNDGMRSIRSCIYQYDLDLRTLIWTRGAAFPISDLPTRLKCPSCGSRRVALVFHMPREPQVKKARRAG
;
A
#
# COMPACT_ATOMS: atom_id res chain seq x y z
N MET A 1 49.97 -28.54 0.60
CA MET A 1 49.54 -28.20 1.96
C MET A 1 48.13 -27.65 1.82
N GLU A 2 47.18 -28.58 1.75
CA GLU A 2 45.74 -28.28 1.63
C GLU A 2 45.21 -27.93 3.01
N ILE A 3 44.40 -26.86 3.09
CA ILE A 3 43.41 -26.69 4.16
C ILE A 3 42.19 -25.94 3.55
N THR A 4 41.20 -26.70 3.07
CA THR A 4 39.79 -26.39 3.35
C THR A 4 39.47 -26.96 4.73
N PRO A 5 38.71 -26.25 5.59
CA PRO A 5 37.24 -26.27 5.55
C PRO A 5 36.66 -24.88 5.96
N ALA A 6 35.37 -24.55 6.00
CA ALA A 6 34.18 -25.32 6.29
C ALA A 6 32.92 -24.61 5.74
N VAL A 7 31.99 -25.43 5.27
CA VAL A 7 30.55 -25.17 5.19
C VAL A 7 29.92 -25.29 6.59
N HIS A 8 28.73 -24.67 6.75
CA HIS A 8 27.84 -24.60 7.93
C HIS A 8 28.14 -23.41 8.86
N SER A 9 27.18 -22.52 9.13
CA SER A 9 25.84 -22.87 9.63
C SER A 9 24.71 -22.04 9.01
N LEU A 10 23.67 -22.74 8.57
CA LEU A 10 22.31 -22.22 8.53
C LEU A 10 21.83 -22.14 9.98
N ASP A 11 21.71 -20.94 10.52
CA ASP A 11 21.19 -20.74 11.87
C ASP A 11 19.69 -21.11 11.95
N PRO A 12 19.28 -21.96 12.93
CA PRO A 12 17.94 -22.48 13.09
C PRO A 12 17.10 -21.64 14.06
N PHE A 13 16.90 -20.35 13.78
CA PHE A 13 16.01 -19.51 14.58
C PHE A 13 14.64 -19.38 13.87
N PRO A 14 13.55 -19.95 14.42
CA PRO A 14 12.21 -19.82 13.87
C PRO A 14 11.60 -18.50 14.35
N ASP A 15 12.18 -17.39 13.88
CA ASP A 15 11.51 -16.09 13.86
C ASP A 15 11.92 -15.38 12.57
N CYS A 16 11.61 -16.05 11.45
CA CYS A 16 11.51 -15.37 10.17
C CYS A 16 10.44 -14.30 10.31
N SER A 17 10.86 -13.08 10.68
CA SER A 17 10.03 -11.89 10.63
C SER A 17 9.29 -11.89 9.29
N ARG A 18 7.99 -12.13 9.35
CA ARG A 18 7.06 -12.24 8.20
C ARG A 18 6.81 -10.88 7.55
N PHE A 19 7.72 -9.93 7.77
CA PHE A 19 7.87 -8.65 7.09
C PHE A 19 8.93 -8.76 5.99
N VAL A 20 8.82 -9.77 5.12
CA VAL A 20 9.49 -9.62 3.83
C VAL A 20 8.73 -8.47 3.15
N LEU A 21 9.30 -7.27 3.22
CA LEU A 21 8.90 -6.10 2.48
C LEU A 21 9.02 -6.47 1.00
N MET A 22 7.99 -7.13 0.44
CA MET A 22 7.74 -7.06 -0.99
C MET A 22 7.59 -5.56 -1.27
N ALA A 23 8.58 -4.98 -1.93
CA ALA A 23 8.53 -3.59 -2.35
C ALA A 23 7.42 -3.49 -3.39
N VAL A 24 6.21 -3.15 -2.95
CA VAL A 24 5.09 -2.88 -3.83
C VAL A 24 5.24 -1.46 -4.31
N GLU A 25 5.57 -1.29 -5.59
CA GLU A 25 5.89 0.01 -6.18
C GLU A 25 4.69 0.57 -6.95
N THR A 26 3.87 -0.32 -7.52
CA THR A 26 2.81 0.06 -8.46
C THR A 26 1.41 -0.27 -7.95
N ILE A 27 0.41 0.47 -8.45
CA ILE A 27 -1.01 0.19 -8.17
C ILE A 27 -1.41 -1.22 -8.65
N GLY A 28 -0.88 -1.66 -9.79
CA GLY A 28 -1.14 -2.98 -10.35
C GLY A 28 -0.72 -4.11 -9.41
N GLU A 29 0.48 -4.04 -8.86
CA GLU A 29 0.99 -5.01 -7.88
C GLU A 29 0.14 -5.01 -6.61
N ALA A 30 -0.15 -3.85 -6.05
CA ALA A 30 -1.01 -3.74 -4.86
C ALA A 30 -2.38 -4.37 -5.10
N TRP A 31 -2.99 -4.15 -6.27
CA TRP A 31 -4.26 -4.76 -6.62
C TRP A 31 -4.17 -6.29 -6.77
N GLN A 32 -3.12 -6.80 -7.42
CA GLN A 32 -2.90 -8.25 -7.57
C GLN A 32 -2.67 -8.94 -6.22
N LEU A 33 -1.97 -8.27 -5.31
CA LEU A 33 -1.72 -8.73 -3.96
C LEU A 33 -2.93 -8.57 -3.03
N GLY A 34 -4.00 -7.92 -3.47
CA GLY A 34 -5.24 -7.76 -2.70
C GLY A 34 -5.16 -6.66 -1.63
N TRP A 35 -4.34 -5.64 -1.86
CA TRP A 35 -4.26 -4.48 -0.97
C TRP A 35 -5.55 -3.69 -0.99
N ARG A 36 -5.87 -3.06 0.15
CA ARG A 36 -6.89 -2.01 0.22
C ARG A 36 -6.22 -0.70 0.59
N ILE A 37 -6.62 0.38 -0.06
CA ILE A 37 -6.08 1.72 0.20
C ILE A 37 -7.22 2.62 0.64
N THR A 38 -7.08 3.23 1.80
CA THR A 38 -8.05 4.18 2.32
C THR A 38 -7.47 5.58 2.22
N ALA A 39 -8.18 6.48 1.55
CA ALA A 39 -7.85 7.90 1.51
C ALA A 39 -8.51 8.64 2.68
N ARG A 40 -7.75 9.50 3.36
CA ARG A 40 -8.26 10.45 4.37
C ARG A 40 -7.87 11.87 4.00
N CYS A 41 -8.78 12.82 4.16
CA CYS A 41 -8.42 14.22 4.06
C CYS A 41 -7.53 14.61 5.26
N ALA A 42 -6.45 15.33 4.99
CA ALA A 42 -5.51 15.83 5.99
C ALA A 42 -5.57 17.36 6.10
N PHE A 43 -6.73 17.96 5.77
CA PHE A 43 -6.98 19.39 5.88
C PHE A 43 -7.46 19.76 7.29
N GLY A 44 -6.89 20.85 7.85
CA GLY A 44 -7.43 21.53 9.02
C GLY A 44 -6.88 21.10 10.38
N ASN A 45 -5.64 20.61 10.48
CA ASN A 45 -5.05 20.43 11.80
C ASN A 45 -4.50 21.73 12.39
N ASN A 46 -3.72 22.54 11.65
CA ASN A 46 -3.24 23.86 12.10
C ASN A 46 -2.68 24.66 10.90
N ASP A 47 -3.41 25.66 10.39
CA ASP A 47 -2.84 26.62 9.43
C ASP A 47 -2.33 27.87 10.20
N GLY A 48 -1.37 27.65 11.09
CA GLY A 48 -0.78 28.70 11.94
C GLY A 48 -1.49 28.88 13.29
N MET A 49 -1.73 30.13 13.69
CA MET A 49 -2.24 30.49 15.03
C MET A 49 -3.74 30.20 15.24
N ARG A 50 -4.48 29.84 14.18
CA ARG A 50 -5.94 29.62 14.25
C ARG A 50 -6.27 28.15 14.00
N SER A 51 -6.97 27.54 14.95
CA SER A 51 -7.53 26.20 14.77
C SER A 51 -8.65 26.27 13.73
N ILE A 52 -8.52 25.48 12.66
CA ILE A 52 -9.54 25.31 11.63
C ILE A 52 -10.23 23.98 11.89
N ARG A 53 -11.53 23.87 11.60
CA ARG A 53 -12.23 22.58 11.69
C ARG A 53 -11.62 21.61 10.66
N SER A 54 -11.10 20.48 11.14
CA SER A 54 -10.52 19.45 10.28
C SER A 54 -11.58 18.78 9.39
N CYS A 55 -11.20 18.48 8.15
CA CYS A 55 -12.03 17.70 7.24
C CYS A 55 -11.85 16.21 7.57
N ILE A 56 -12.91 15.55 8.03
CA ILE A 56 -12.90 14.15 8.44
C ILE A 56 -13.25 13.16 7.31
N TYR A 57 -13.33 13.64 6.07
CA TYR A 57 -13.72 12.80 4.93
C TYR A 57 -12.72 11.67 4.71
N GLN A 58 -13.25 10.45 4.57
CA GLN A 58 -12.50 9.24 4.30
C GLN A 58 -13.23 8.41 3.24
N TYR A 59 -12.47 7.72 2.40
CA TYR A 59 -13.01 6.85 1.37
C TYR A 59 -12.06 5.69 1.05
N ASP A 60 -12.61 4.49 0.86
CA ASP A 60 -11.85 3.32 0.43
C ASP A 60 -11.70 3.35 -1.09
N LEU A 61 -10.48 3.49 -1.56
CA LEU A 61 -10.18 3.61 -2.99
C LEU A 61 -10.34 2.25 -3.68
N ASP A 62 -11.14 2.23 -4.74
CA ASP A 62 -11.17 1.08 -5.65
C ASP A 62 -9.93 1.10 -6.55
N LEU A 63 -8.98 0.22 -6.26
CA LEU A 63 -7.75 0.08 -7.03
C LEU A 63 -8.01 -0.31 -8.48
N ARG A 64 -9.10 -1.03 -8.77
CA ARG A 64 -9.45 -1.37 -10.16
C ARG A 64 -9.73 -0.09 -10.94
N THR A 65 -10.61 0.77 -10.43
CA THR A 65 -10.88 2.08 -11.05
C THR A 65 -9.62 2.94 -11.18
N LEU A 66 -8.70 2.87 -10.21
CA LEU A 66 -7.41 3.57 -10.32
C LEU A 66 -6.54 3.02 -11.47
N ILE A 67 -6.51 1.70 -11.68
CA ILE A 67 -5.81 1.09 -12.83
C ILE A 67 -6.40 1.58 -14.15
N TRP A 68 -7.73 1.64 -14.27
CA TRP A 68 -8.40 2.13 -15.49
C TRP A 68 -8.04 3.58 -15.81
N THR A 69 -7.90 4.43 -14.78
CA THR A 69 -7.72 5.88 -14.96
C THR A 69 -6.27 6.34 -14.97
N ARG A 70 -5.37 5.63 -14.29
CA ARG A 70 -3.94 5.99 -14.14
C ARG A 70 -2.98 4.99 -14.76
N GLY A 71 -3.45 3.77 -15.06
CA GLY A 71 -2.62 2.66 -15.52
C GLY A 71 -2.11 1.78 -14.38
N ALA A 72 -1.82 0.51 -14.70
CA ALA A 72 -1.32 -0.46 -13.74
C ALA A 72 0.09 -0.16 -13.25
N ALA A 73 0.94 0.42 -14.11
CA ALA A 73 2.32 0.80 -13.80
C ALA A 73 2.43 2.12 -13.01
N PHE A 74 1.32 2.75 -12.65
CA PHE A 74 1.35 4.01 -11.91
C PHE A 74 1.95 3.79 -10.50
N PRO A 75 2.93 4.61 -10.09
CA PRO A 75 3.61 4.44 -8.80
C PRO A 75 2.69 4.81 -7.63
N ILE A 76 2.63 3.93 -6.63
CA ILE A 76 1.78 4.13 -5.44
C ILE A 76 2.22 5.36 -4.63
N SER A 77 3.51 5.66 -4.60
CA SER A 77 4.09 6.84 -3.93
C SER A 77 3.50 8.15 -4.44
N ASP A 78 3.10 8.21 -5.71
CA ASP A 78 2.64 9.44 -6.35
C ASP A 78 1.12 9.60 -6.25
N LEU A 79 0.41 8.56 -5.82
CA LEU A 79 -1.04 8.56 -5.67
C LEU A 79 -1.57 9.76 -4.85
N PRO A 80 -1.03 10.13 -3.67
CA PRO A 80 -1.55 11.27 -2.91
C PRO A 80 -1.42 12.61 -3.65
N THR A 81 -0.42 12.77 -4.52
CA THR A 81 -0.22 14.01 -5.30
C THR A 81 -1.30 14.23 -6.36
N ARG A 82 -1.99 13.16 -6.76
CA ARG A 82 -3.03 13.16 -7.80
C ARG A 82 -4.44 13.11 -7.25
N LEU A 83 -4.62 13.14 -5.93
CA LEU A 83 -5.93 13.08 -5.29
C LEU A 83 -6.39 14.45 -4.79
N LYS A 84 -7.70 14.63 -4.79
CA LYS A 84 -8.39 15.81 -4.27
C LYS A 84 -9.57 15.33 -3.43
N CYS A 85 -9.72 15.87 -2.23
CA CYS A 85 -10.85 15.56 -1.39
C CYS A 85 -12.14 16.06 -2.06
N PRO A 86 -13.15 15.20 -2.28
CA PRO A 86 -14.40 15.61 -2.91
C PRO A 86 -15.27 16.47 -1.98
N SER A 87 -15.09 16.37 -0.66
CA SER A 87 -15.89 17.11 0.32
C SER A 87 -15.42 18.57 0.51
N CYS A 88 -14.11 18.81 0.65
CA CYS A 88 -13.58 20.16 0.91
C CYS A 88 -12.71 20.73 -0.24
N GLY A 89 -12.40 19.93 -1.26
CA GLY A 89 -11.56 20.34 -2.37
C GLY A 89 -10.05 20.41 -2.07
N SER A 90 -9.61 20.10 -0.86
CA SER A 90 -8.19 20.09 -0.50
C SER A 90 -7.40 19.00 -1.23
N ARG A 91 -6.15 19.28 -1.60
CA ARG A 91 -5.18 18.31 -2.12
C ARG A 91 -4.34 17.65 -1.02
N ARG A 92 -4.53 18.05 0.25
CA ARG A 92 -3.89 17.42 1.41
C ARG A 92 -4.63 16.11 1.70
N VAL A 93 -4.17 15.03 1.11
CA VAL A 93 -4.74 13.68 1.23
C VAL A 93 -3.67 12.74 1.78
N ALA A 94 -4.00 12.05 2.87
CA ALA A 94 -3.19 10.97 3.44
C ALA A 94 -3.77 9.63 2.99
N LEU A 95 -2.90 8.64 2.77
CA LEU A 95 -3.30 7.29 2.40
C LEU A 95 -2.91 6.31 3.50
N VAL A 96 -3.81 5.38 3.79
CA VAL A 96 -3.57 4.23 4.67
C VAL A 96 -3.59 2.97 3.82
N PHE A 97 -2.50 2.21 3.87
CA PHE A 97 -2.34 0.97 3.11
C PHE A 97 -2.65 -0.22 4.02
N HIS A 98 -3.63 -1.03 3.63
CA HIS A 98 -4.02 -2.24 4.32
C HIS A 98 -3.50 -3.46 3.57
N MET A 99 -2.46 -4.07 4.12
CA MET A 99 -1.90 -5.32 3.62
C MET A 99 -2.81 -6.50 4.00
N PRO A 100 -3.14 -7.40 3.06
CA PRO A 100 -3.88 -8.61 3.41
C PRO A 100 -2.99 -9.54 4.23
N ARG A 101 -3.55 -10.10 5.32
CA ARG A 101 -2.84 -11.04 6.21
C ARG A 101 -2.58 -12.40 5.55
N GLU A 102 -3.39 -12.72 4.54
CA GLU A 102 -3.33 -13.97 3.78
C GLU A 102 -3.18 -13.62 2.29
N PRO A 103 -2.21 -14.21 1.55
CA PRO A 103 -2.14 -14.05 0.11
C PRO A 103 -3.45 -14.53 -0.52
N GLN A 104 -4.12 -13.66 -1.28
CA GLN A 104 -5.36 -13.99 -1.95
C GLN A 104 -5.06 -14.99 -3.09
N VAL A 105 -5.05 -16.28 -2.79
CA VAL A 105 -4.98 -17.32 -3.81
C VAL A 105 -6.24 -17.23 -4.65
N LYS A 106 -6.12 -16.69 -5.86
CA LYS A 106 -7.21 -16.72 -6.83
C LYS A 106 -7.56 -18.19 -7.06
N LYS A 107 -8.70 -18.64 -6.52
CA LYS A 107 -9.20 -19.99 -6.80
C LYS A 107 -9.45 -20.06 -8.31
N ALA A 108 -8.58 -20.78 -9.02
CA ALA A 108 -8.82 -21.10 -10.42
C ALA A 108 -10.16 -21.85 -10.48
N ARG A 109 -11.15 -21.28 -11.18
CA ARG A 109 -12.34 -22.05 -11.55
C ARG A 109 -11.84 -23.19 -12.43
N ARG A 110 -11.93 -24.42 -11.95
CA ARG A 110 -11.79 -25.60 -12.79
C ARG A 110 -12.95 -25.55 -13.79
N ALA A 111 -12.64 -25.30 -15.06
CA ALA A 111 -13.56 -25.61 -16.14
C ALA A 111 -13.66 -27.14 -16.18
N GLY A 112 -14.86 -27.66 -15.96
CA GLY A 112 -15.21 -29.06 -16.20
C GLY A 112 -15.56 -29.26 -17.66
#